data_AF-A0A5N7B3M5-F1
#
_entry.id   AF-A0A5N7B3M5-F1
#
_cell.length_a   1.000
_cell.length_b   1.000
_cell.length_c   1.000
_cell.angle_alpha   90.00
_cell.angle_beta   90.00
_cell.angle_gamma   90.00
#
_symmetry.space_group_name_H-M   'P 1'
#
loop_
_entity.id
_entity.type
_entity.pdbx_description
1 polymer ?
#
loop_
_entity_poly.entity_id
_entity_poly.type
_entity_poly.pdbx_seq_one_letter_code
_entity_poly.pdbx_strand_id
1 'polypeptide(L)'
;MNIATSCNSWTLEHYRLEEERRWVTDLHCKAQKDNGEWVDTQVRLDDFLGNDDGNFAYSLRYPRRNVTSSMSNPRLEVGGDGRPILHGRLVTRDAYGHDRTLDLSEVIWNKDGRLGLNVDVARVEDEKRMKEVREKMLEKARRNPKLMERLRRQGKL
;
A
#
# COMPACT_ATOMS: atom_id res chain seq x y z
N MET A 1 -6.35 3.95 -16.37
CA MET A 1 -5.09 4.33 -17.05
C MET A 1 -3.93 4.26 -16.07
N ASN A 2 -2.71 4.00 -16.55
CA ASN A 2 -1.52 4.08 -15.70
C ASN A 2 -1.26 5.54 -15.33
N ILE A 3 -0.99 5.81 -14.05
CA ILE A 3 -0.83 7.19 -13.56
C ILE A 3 0.45 7.86 -14.05
N ALA A 4 1.51 7.12 -14.38
CA ALA A 4 2.75 7.70 -14.92
C ALA A 4 2.52 8.45 -16.25
N THR A 5 1.54 8.03 -17.05
CA THR A 5 1.23 8.65 -18.34
C THR A 5 -0.03 9.51 -18.32
N SER A 6 -0.93 9.30 -17.35
CA SER A 6 -2.24 9.98 -17.28
C SER A 6 -2.34 11.01 -16.15
N CYS A 7 -1.24 11.25 -15.43
CA CYS A 7 -1.16 12.23 -14.35
C CYS A 7 0.15 13.01 -14.41
N ASN A 8 0.15 14.24 -13.90
CA ASN A 8 1.34 15.09 -13.80
C ASN A 8 1.25 16.05 -12.59
N SER A 9 2.26 16.92 -12.41
CA SER A 9 2.31 17.91 -11.32
C SER A 9 2.17 17.27 -9.93
N TRP A 10 2.94 16.20 -9.71
CA TRP A 10 2.88 15.44 -8.47
C TRP A 10 3.40 16.23 -7.26
N THR A 11 2.65 16.17 -6.17
CA THR A 11 3.12 16.63 -4.85
C THR A 11 2.68 15.64 -3.77
N LEU A 12 3.44 15.61 -2.68
CA LEU A 12 3.17 14.78 -1.51
C LEU A 12 3.00 15.68 -0.31
N GLU A 13 1.89 15.54 0.40
CA GLU A 13 1.61 16.28 1.61
C GLU A 13 1.60 15.32 2.80
N HIS A 14 2.40 15.62 3.82
CA HIS A 14 2.48 14.84 5.04
C HIS A 14 2.14 15.73 6.23
N TYR A 15 1.00 15.46 6.86
CA TYR A 15 0.42 16.35 7.86
C TYR A 15 -0.35 15.59 8.94
N ARG A 16 -0.65 16.29 10.04
CA ARG A 16 -1.42 15.74 11.15
C ARG A 16 -2.88 16.14 11.00
N LEU A 17 -3.78 15.15 11.00
CA LEU A 17 -5.21 15.36 11.18
C LEU A 17 -5.49 15.59 12.66
N GLU A 18 -5.83 16.83 13.03
CA GLU A 18 -6.06 17.22 14.42
C GLU A 18 -7.26 16.48 15.04
N GLU A 19 -8.36 16.33 14.29
CA GLU A 19 -9.57 15.63 14.75
C GLU A 19 -9.29 14.17 15.13
N GLU A 20 -8.41 13.51 14.38
CA GLU A 20 -8.07 12.10 14.56
C GLU A 20 -6.74 11.89 15.31
N ARG A 21 -6.05 12.99 15.65
CA ARG A 21 -4.69 13.01 16.25
C ARG A 21 -3.68 12.10 15.54
N ARG A 22 -3.85 11.84 14.25
CA ARG A 22 -3.01 10.94 13.45
C ARG A 22 -2.30 11.70 12.34
N TRP A 23 -1.09 11.26 12.02
CA TRP A 23 -0.42 11.67 10.79
C TRP A 23 -1.02 10.93 9.60
N VAL A 24 -1.08 11.60 8.46
CA VAL A 24 -1.49 11.03 7.17
C VAL A 24 -0.59 11.57 6.06
N THR A 25 -0.56 10.83 4.96
CA THR A 25 0.13 11.20 3.74
C THR A 25 -0.84 11.20 2.57
N ASP A 26 -1.03 12.36 1.95
CA ASP A 26 -1.88 12.54 0.77
C ASP A 26 -1.01 12.80 -0.47
N LEU A 27 -1.35 12.15 -1.58
CA LEU A 27 -0.72 12.33 -2.89
C LEU A 27 -1.63 13.17 -3.76
N HIS A 28 -1.10 14.26 -4.32
CA HIS A 28 -1.82 15.18 -5.20
C HIS A 28 -1.21 15.16 -6.60
N CYS A 29 -2.06 15.33 -7.61
CA CYS A 29 -1.65 15.48 -9.00
C CYS A 29 -2.76 16.08 -9.85
N LYS A 30 -2.43 16.45 -11.09
CA LYS A 30 -3.42 16.63 -12.15
C LYS A 30 -3.60 15.32 -12.90
N ALA A 31 -4.83 14.81 -12.93
CA ALA A 31 -5.18 13.59 -13.64
C ALA A 31 -6.03 13.90 -14.88
N GLN A 32 -5.79 13.17 -15.95
CA GLN A 32 -6.57 13.27 -17.18
C GLN A 32 -7.86 12.44 -17.05
N LYS A 33 -9.00 13.03 -17.39
CA LYS A 33 -10.29 12.36 -17.57
C LYS A 33 -10.36 11.64 -18.91
N ASP A 34 -11.36 10.77 -19.08
CA ASP A 34 -11.58 10.03 -20.33
C ASP A 34 -11.94 10.97 -21.50
N ASN A 35 -12.48 12.16 -21.20
CA ASN A 35 -12.76 13.22 -22.18
C ASN A 35 -11.53 14.08 -22.54
N GLY A 36 -10.37 13.82 -21.95
CA GLY A 36 -9.11 14.54 -22.18
C GLY A 36 -8.88 15.76 -21.29
N GLU A 37 -9.85 16.19 -20.48
CA GLU A 37 -9.74 17.28 -19.51
C GLU A 37 -8.79 16.91 -18.37
N TRP A 38 -8.00 17.86 -17.88
CA TRP A 38 -7.14 17.69 -16.71
C TRP A 38 -7.79 18.24 -15.45
N VAL A 39 -7.84 17.45 -14.39
CA VAL A 39 -8.40 17.87 -13.10
C VAL A 39 -7.41 17.63 -11.96
N ASP A 40 -7.39 18.56 -11.01
CA ASP A 40 -6.68 18.35 -9.75
C ASP A 40 -7.39 17.26 -8.93
N THR A 41 -6.63 16.27 -8.51
CA THR A 41 -7.13 15.14 -7.71
C THR A 41 -6.14 14.81 -6.62
N GLN A 42 -6.64 14.17 -5.57
CA GLN A 42 -5.84 13.67 -4.47
C GLN A 42 -6.23 12.24 -4.12
N VAL A 43 -5.32 11.53 -3.49
CA VAL A 43 -5.59 10.24 -2.86
C VAL A 43 -4.82 10.12 -1.56
N ARG A 44 -5.48 9.64 -0.51
CA ARG A 44 -4.84 9.36 0.77
C ARG A 44 -4.14 8.02 0.72
N LEU A 45 -2.83 8.02 0.89
CA LEU A 45 -2.03 6.80 0.84
C LEU A 45 -2.33 5.87 2.02
N ASP A 46 -2.63 6.43 3.19
CA ASP A 46 -3.02 5.71 4.41
C ASP A 46 -4.39 5.01 4.34
N ASP A 47 -5.12 5.13 3.24
CA ASP A 47 -6.36 4.38 3.06
C ASP A 47 -6.08 2.94 2.57
N PHE A 48 -4.93 2.70 1.94
CA PHE A 48 -4.57 1.39 1.39
C PHE A 48 -3.12 0.97 1.60
N LEU A 49 -2.17 1.89 1.81
CA LEU A 49 -0.77 1.56 2.09
C LEU A 49 -0.54 1.33 3.58
N GLY A 50 0.18 0.27 3.89
CA GLY A 50 0.69 -0.05 5.22
C GLY A 50 2.12 -0.48 5.21
N ASN A 51 2.53 -0.94 6.38
CA ASN A 51 3.82 -1.51 6.64
C ASN A 51 3.66 -2.97 7.06
N ASP A 52 4.31 -3.88 6.33
CA ASP A 52 4.44 -5.29 6.69
C ASP A 52 5.92 -5.58 6.96
N ASP A 53 6.29 -5.44 8.22
CA ASP A 53 7.63 -5.73 8.75
C ASP A 53 8.77 -5.01 7.99
N GLY A 54 8.65 -3.69 7.86
CA GLY A 54 9.62 -2.84 7.19
C GLY A 54 9.49 -2.83 5.66
N ASN A 55 8.36 -3.25 5.10
CA ASN A 55 8.09 -3.22 3.66
C ASN A 55 6.72 -2.61 3.38
N PHE A 56 6.59 -1.89 2.26
CA PHE A 56 5.30 -1.38 1.83
C PHE A 56 4.34 -2.53 1.54
N ALA A 57 3.10 -2.38 2.00
CA ALA A 57 2.05 -3.37 1.83
C ALA A 57 0.76 -2.67 1.45
N TYR A 58 0.13 -3.09 0.36
CA TYR A 58 -1.19 -2.61 -0.04
C TYR A 58 -2.22 -3.74 -0.03
N SER A 59 -3.49 -3.40 0.14
CA SER A 59 -4.58 -4.37 0.21
C SER A 59 -5.93 -3.67 0.04
N LEU A 60 -6.89 -4.34 -0.59
CA LEU A 60 -8.29 -3.89 -0.61
C LEU A 60 -9.10 -4.33 0.62
N ARG A 61 -8.74 -5.48 1.21
CA ARG A 61 -9.53 -6.13 2.27
C ARG A 61 -9.32 -5.56 3.66
N TYR A 62 -8.21 -4.87 3.86
CA TYR A 62 -7.80 -4.30 5.14
C TYR A 62 -7.74 -2.77 5.05
N PRO A 63 -8.90 -2.07 5.10
CA PRO A 63 -9.03 -0.63 4.83
C PRO A 63 -8.52 0.28 5.97
N ARG A 64 -7.55 -0.18 6.77
CA ARG A 64 -6.98 0.57 7.90
C ARG A 64 -5.49 0.33 8.03
N ARG A 65 -4.79 0.32 6.90
CA ARG A 65 -3.35 0.29 6.91
C ARG A 65 -2.89 1.74 6.93
N ASN A 66 -2.45 2.19 8.09
CA ASN A 66 -1.88 3.53 8.26
C ASN A 66 -0.36 3.39 8.12
N VAL A 67 0.17 3.43 6.89
CA VAL A 67 1.62 3.36 6.65
C VAL A 67 2.35 4.44 7.45
N THR A 68 1.75 5.63 7.53
CA THR A 68 2.29 6.80 8.19
C THR A 68 2.56 6.57 9.68
N SER A 69 1.80 5.71 10.36
CA SER A 69 2.03 5.36 11.77
C SER A 69 3.38 4.67 12.04
N SER A 70 4.00 4.13 11.00
CA SER A 70 5.27 3.37 11.08
C SER A 70 6.25 3.72 9.97
N MET A 71 5.99 4.80 9.25
CA MET A 71 6.83 5.38 8.21
C MET A 71 7.32 6.74 8.69
N SER A 72 8.60 7.01 8.49
CA SER A 72 9.19 8.32 8.74
C SER A 72 9.79 8.88 7.47
N ASN A 73 9.81 10.21 7.37
CA ASN A 73 10.46 10.96 6.30
C ASN A 73 9.96 10.59 4.90
N PRO A 74 8.64 10.65 4.65
CA PRO A 74 8.09 10.37 3.33
C PRO A 74 8.58 11.41 2.32
N ARG A 75 8.98 10.94 1.14
CA ARG A 75 9.42 11.79 0.03
C ARG A 75 8.90 11.21 -1.28
N LEU A 76 8.63 12.09 -2.23
CA LEU A 76 8.24 11.71 -3.56
C LEU A 76 9.37 12.09 -4.53
N GLU A 77 9.84 11.11 -5.29
CA GLU A 77 10.72 11.31 -6.42
C GLU A 77 9.91 11.07 -7.69
N VAL A 78 10.01 11.96 -8.67
CA VAL A 78 9.37 11.79 -9.98
C VAL A 78 10.47 11.61 -11.01
N GLY A 79 10.57 10.41 -11.56
CA GLY A 79 11.54 10.09 -12.59
C GLY A 79 11.29 10.89 -13.88
N GLY A 80 12.30 10.95 -14.76
CA GLY A 80 12.16 11.58 -16.09
C GLY A 80 11.13 10.89 -16.99
N ASP A 81 10.72 9.68 -16.64
CA ASP A 81 9.65 8.90 -17.29
C ASP A 81 8.25 9.16 -16.68
N GLY A 82 8.14 10.11 -15.76
CA GLY A 82 6.88 10.53 -15.14
C GLY A 82 6.39 9.64 -14.00
N ARG A 83 7.16 8.61 -13.60
CA ARG A 83 6.76 7.69 -12.54
C ARG A 83 6.93 8.32 -11.16
N PRO A 84 5.86 8.34 -10.34
CA PRO A 84 5.94 8.77 -8.94
C PRO A 84 6.45 7.63 -8.04
N ILE A 85 7.66 7.77 -7.52
CA ILE A 85 8.28 6.83 -6.59
C ILE A 85 8.16 7.39 -5.17
N LEU A 86 7.47 6.66 -4.29
CA LEU A 86 7.38 6.97 -2.87
C LEU A 86 8.59 6.40 -2.14
N HIS A 87 9.30 7.24 -1.40
CA HIS A 87 10.37 6.87 -0.49
C HIS A 87 9.88 7.05 0.95
N GLY A 88 10.27 6.14 1.83
CA GLY A 88 10.01 6.28 3.25
C GLY A 88 10.83 5.30 4.07
N ARG A 89 11.11 5.67 5.32
CA ARG A 89 11.78 4.78 6.27
C ARG A 89 10.74 4.03 7.09
N LEU A 90 10.58 2.73 6.82
CA LEU A 90 9.60 1.86 7.45
C LEU A 90 10.21 1.06 8.61
N VAL A 91 9.50 1.03 9.72
CA VAL A 91 9.93 0.33 10.94
C VAL A 91 9.50 -1.14 10.92
N THR A 92 10.43 -2.04 11.21
CA THR A 92 10.19 -3.49 11.37
C THR A 92 9.57 -3.80 12.74
N ARG A 93 9.12 -5.03 12.95
CA ARG A 93 8.62 -5.49 14.26
C ARG A 93 9.68 -5.46 15.35
N ASP A 94 10.95 -5.56 14.96
CA ASP A 94 12.11 -5.48 15.84
C ASP A 94 12.60 -4.04 16.06
N ALA A 95 11.78 -3.05 15.69
CA ALA A 95 12.03 -1.60 15.83
C ALA A 95 13.21 -1.05 14.99
N TYR A 96 13.71 -1.79 14.01
CA TYR A 96 14.69 -1.28 13.04
C TYR A 96 13.99 -0.57 11.88
N GLY A 97 14.44 0.63 11.54
CA GLY A 97 13.92 1.40 10.40
C GLY A 97 14.77 1.21 9.14
N HIS A 98 14.15 0.78 8.04
CA HIS A 98 14.79 0.64 6.73
C HIS A 98 14.21 1.59 5.70
N ASP A 99 15.07 2.17 4.86
CA ASP A 99 14.63 2.91 3.69
C ASP A 99 14.01 1.94 2.67
N ARG A 100 12.83 2.30 2.19
CA ARG A 100 12.07 1.56 1.20
C ARG A 100 11.54 2.51 0.16
N THR A 101 11.33 1.95 -1.02
CA THR A 101 10.73 2.62 -2.16
C THR A 101 9.53 1.85 -2.66
N LEU A 102 8.58 2.56 -3.26
CA LEU A 102 7.42 1.98 -3.93
C LEU A 102 7.13 2.81 -5.18
N ASP A 103 7.14 2.18 -6.34
CA ASP A 103 6.62 2.79 -7.57
C ASP A 103 5.09 2.85 -7.46
N LEU A 104 4.56 4.05 -7.27
CA LEU A 104 3.12 4.24 -7.11
C LEU A 104 2.37 3.95 -8.42
N SER A 105 3.05 3.99 -9.57
CA SER A 105 2.43 3.67 -10.87
C SER A 105 2.12 2.18 -11.06
N GLU A 106 2.75 1.30 -10.27
CA GLU A 106 2.45 -0.13 -10.26
C GLU A 106 1.19 -0.46 -9.46
N VAL A 107 0.82 0.41 -8.50
CA VAL A 107 -0.24 0.11 -7.52
C VAL A 107 -1.42 1.07 -7.61
N ILE A 108 -1.25 2.30 -8.07
CA ILE A 108 -2.32 3.30 -8.22
C ILE A 108 -2.73 3.38 -9.69
N TRP A 109 -4.01 3.55 -9.93
CA TRP A 109 -4.55 3.81 -11.27
C TRP A 109 -5.40 5.08 -11.28
N ASN A 110 -5.47 5.71 -12.45
CA ASN A 110 -6.40 6.79 -12.74
C ASN A 110 -7.64 6.22 -13.44
N LYS A 111 -8.82 6.46 -12.85
CA LYS A 111 -10.13 6.16 -13.42
C LYS A 111 -10.90 7.47 -13.61
N ASP A 112 -10.94 7.96 -14.84
CA ASP A 112 -11.65 9.19 -15.23
C ASP A 112 -11.35 10.40 -14.31
N GLY A 113 -10.07 10.70 -14.15
CA GLY A 113 -9.60 11.80 -13.29
C GLY A 113 -9.59 11.51 -11.79
N ARG A 114 -9.92 10.29 -11.36
CA ARG A 114 -9.89 9.87 -9.95
C ARG A 114 -8.80 8.84 -9.71
N LEU A 115 -7.94 9.12 -8.73
CA LEU A 115 -6.93 8.18 -8.28
C LEU A 115 -7.51 7.14 -7.31
N GLY A 116 -6.98 5.92 -7.38
CA GLY A 116 -7.25 4.89 -6.40
C GLY A 116 -6.30 3.71 -6.52
N LEU A 117 -6.37 2.79 -5.57
CA LEU A 117 -5.64 1.52 -5.67
C LEU A 117 -6.14 0.72 -6.88
N ASN A 118 -5.22 0.16 -7.65
CA ASN A 118 -5.51 -0.77 -8.72
C ASN A 118 -6.06 -2.06 -8.12
N VAL A 119 -7.35 -2.30 -8.33
CA VAL A 119 -8.09 -3.38 -7.70
C VAL A 119 -7.54 -4.76 -8.10
N ASP A 120 -7.13 -4.92 -9.35
CA ASP A 120 -6.60 -6.20 -9.84
C ASP A 120 -5.23 -6.50 -9.25
N VAL A 121 -4.34 -5.51 -9.20
CA VAL A 121 -3.01 -5.64 -8.58
C VAL A 121 -3.14 -5.98 -7.09
N ALA A 122 -4.00 -5.25 -6.38
CA ALA A 122 -4.22 -5.49 -4.96
C ALA A 122 -4.86 -6.85 -4.67
N ARG A 123 -5.75 -7.34 -5.55
CA ARG A 123 -6.35 -8.67 -5.42
C ARG A 123 -5.30 -9.78 -5.57
N VAL A 124 -4.42 -9.67 -6.57
CA VAL A 124 -3.33 -10.63 -6.79
C VAL A 124 -2.38 -10.66 -5.59
N GLU A 125 -2.01 -9.48 -5.07
CA GLU A 125 -1.13 -9.39 -3.91
C GLU A 125 -1.77 -9.94 -2.63
N ASP A 126 -3.07 -9.68 -2.41
CA ASP A 126 -3.83 -10.26 -1.31
C ASP A 126 -3.88 -11.79 -1.37
N GLU A 127 -4.12 -12.35 -2.56
CA GLU A 127 -4.17 -13.81 -2.76
C GLU A 127 -2.81 -14.47 -2.51
N LYS A 128 -1.73 -13.84 -3.00
CA LYS A 128 -0.36 -14.29 -2.75
C LYS A 128 -0.05 -14.29 -1.26
N ARG A 129 -0.32 -13.18 -0.56
CA ARG A 129 -0.08 -13.08 0.89
C ARG A 129 -0.88 -14.11 1.69
N MET A 130 -2.15 -14.34 1.32
CA MET A 130 -2.99 -15.37 1.97
C MET A 130 -2.42 -16.78 1.77
N LYS A 131 -1.91 -17.09 0.57
CA LYS A 131 -1.26 -18.36 0.28
C LYS A 131 0.00 -18.54 1.12
N GLU A 132 0.85 -17.54 1.22
CA GLU A 132 2.07 -17.57 2.04
C GLU A 132 1.75 -17.76 3.54
N VAL A 133 0.73 -17.07 4.06
CA VAL A 133 0.28 -17.23 5.45
C VAL A 133 -0.21 -18.65 5.69
N ARG A 134 -0.99 -19.21 4.75
CA ARG A 134 -1.49 -20.58 4.84
C ARG A 134 -0.34 -21.60 4.80
N GLU A 135 0.63 -21.42 3.92
CA GLU A 135 1.81 -22.29 3.82
C GLU A 135 2.67 -22.24 5.09
N LYS A 136 2.95 -21.06 5.63
CA LYS A 136 3.66 -20.91 6.92
C LYS A 136 2.89 -21.55 8.07
N MET A 137 1.56 -21.45 8.09
CA MET A 137 0.73 -22.11 9.10
C MET A 137 0.81 -23.63 8.98
N LEU A 138 0.73 -24.16 7.76
CA LEU A 138 0.87 -25.59 7.47
C LEU A 138 2.25 -26.11 7.87
N GLU A 139 3.32 -25.37 7.59
CA GLU A 139 4.68 -25.72 7.98
C GLU A 139 4.84 -25.78 9.51
N LYS A 140 4.34 -24.76 10.22
CA LYS A 140 4.34 -24.74 11.69
C LYS A 140 3.55 -25.90 12.27
N ALA A 141 2.42 -26.23 11.66
CA ALA A 141 1.59 -27.34 12.08
C ALA A 141 2.30 -28.69 11.81
N ARG A 142 2.93 -28.88 10.64
CA ARG A 142 3.74 -30.09 10.35
C ARG A 142 4.85 -30.32 11.38
N ARG A 143 5.45 -29.25 11.89
CA ARG A 143 6.46 -29.31 12.96
C ARG A 143 5.88 -29.54 14.36
N ASN A 144 4.55 -29.46 14.55
CA ASN A 144 3.87 -29.65 15.84
C ASN A 144 2.60 -30.51 15.67
N PRO A 145 2.67 -31.82 15.93
CA PRO A 145 1.56 -32.75 15.76
C PRO A 145 0.28 -32.35 16.51
N LYS A 146 0.40 -31.78 17.72
CA LYS A 146 -0.73 -31.30 18.52
C LYS A 146 -1.43 -30.10 17.87
N LEU A 147 -0.69 -29.24 17.17
CA LEU A 147 -1.25 -28.11 16.44
C LEU A 147 -2.00 -28.56 15.18
N MET A 148 -1.49 -29.55 14.44
CA MET A 148 -2.19 -30.15 13.29
C MET A 148 -3.54 -30.74 13.67
N GLU A 149 -3.57 -31.51 14.76
CA GLU A 149 -4.81 -32.13 15.24
C GLU A 149 -5.83 -31.07 15.66
N ARG A 150 -5.39 -30.00 16.34
CA ARG A 150 -6.26 -28.89 16.73
C ARG A 150 -6.83 -28.13 15.53
N LEU A 151 -6.02 -27.88 14.50
CA LEU A 151 -6.45 -27.19 13.29
C LEU A 151 -7.45 -28.02 12.46
N ARG A 152 -7.23 -29.35 12.36
CA ARG A 152 -8.19 -30.28 11.73
C ARG A 152 -9.53 -30.28 12.47
N ARG A 153 -9.53 -30.35 13.80
CA ARG A 153 -10.75 -30.31 14.62
C ARG A 153 -11.54 -29.00 14.47
N GLN A 154 -10.87 -27.89 14.15
CA GLN A 154 -11.50 -26.58 13.95
C GLN A 154 -11.97 -26.32 12.50
N GLY A 155 -11.80 -27.27 11.57
CA GLY A 155 -12.16 -27.07 10.15
C GLY A 155 -11.33 -25.98 9.45
N LYS A 156 -10.15 -25.65 9.98
CA LYS A 156 -9.25 -24.61 9.44
C LYS A 156 -8.20 -25.17 8.48
N LEU A 157 -8.24 -26.47 8.23
CA LEU A 157 -7.36 -27.21 7.33
C LEU A 157 -8.19 -27.96 6.29
#